data_AF-A0A0S7WKG2-F1
#
_entry.id   AF-A0A0S7WKG2-F1
#
_cell.length_a   1.000
_cell.length_b   1.000
_cell.length_c   1.000
_cell.angle_alpha   90.00
_cell.angle_beta   90.00
_cell.angle_gamma   90.00
#
_symmetry.space_group_name_H-M   'P 1'
#
loop_
_entity.id
_entity.type
_entity.pdbx_description
1 polymer ?
#
loop_
_entity_poly.entity_id
_entity_poly.type
_entity_poly.pdbx_seq_one_letter_code
_entity_poly.pdbx_strand_id
1 'polypeptide(L)'
;MEDLEAKIAPPKLWKRACDILEETSDESGEDHLGEGYLLIYEGWTAVCVDEIWSETEAEQVRMRIDIEGEGAEKEKETACYEYAEKESYKIIDEEWKPRLKDRGYRFICGGYDRGGLYGRTWALFRKDN
;
A
#
# COMPACT_ATOMS: atom_id res chain seq x y z
N MET A 1 0.85 -14.85 -21.50
CA MET A 1 0.72 -14.17 -20.19
C MET A 1 -0.31 -13.03 -20.27
N GLU A 2 -1.24 -13.05 -21.24
CA GLU A 2 -2.25 -11.98 -21.45
C GLU A 2 -3.65 -12.35 -20.92
N ASP A 3 -3.89 -13.62 -20.56
CA ASP A 3 -5.22 -14.13 -20.18
C ASP A 3 -5.61 -13.94 -18.70
N LEU A 4 -4.65 -13.62 -17.82
CA LEU A 4 -4.95 -13.36 -16.41
C LEU A 4 -5.48 -11.95 -16.19
N GLU A 5 -4.92 -10.95 -16.87
CA GLU A 5 -5.35 -9.55 -16.74
C GLU A 5 -6.79 -9.35 -17.23
N ALA A 6 -7.19 -10.02 -18.32
CA ALA A 6 -8.55 -9.95 -18.87
C ALA A 6 -9.64 -10.56 -17.97
N LYS A 7 -9.28 -11.37 -16.95
CA LYS A 7 -10.23 -11.98 -16.00
C LYS A 7 -10.38 -11.23 -14.68
N ILE A 8 -9.47 -10.32 -14.38
CA ILE A 8 -9.34 -9.66 -13.07
C ILE A 8 -10.13 -8.34 -13.07
N ALA A 9 -9.95 -7.52 -14.10
CA ALA A 9 -10.79 -6.34 -14.38
C ALA A 9 -10.72 -5.97 -15.87
N PRO A 10 -11.78 -5.38 -16.45
CA PRO A 10 -11.75 -4.81 -17.79
C PRO A 10 -10.55 -3.87 -18.01
N PRO A 11 -9.86 -3.92 -19.17
CA PRO A 11 -8.66 -3.10 -19.42
C PRO A 11 -8.85 -1.59 -19.19
N LYS A 12 -10.07 -1.08 -19.46
CA LYS A 12 -10.43 0.32 -19.21
C LYS A 12 -10.47 0.66 -17.72
N LEU A 13 -10.94 -0.27 -16.88
CA LEU A 13 -10.98 -0.10 -15.43
C LEU A 13 -9.57 -0.22 -14.83
N TRP A 14 -8.76 -1.14 -15.36
CA TRP A 14 -7.36 -1.25 -14.96
C TRP A 14 -6.58 0.03 -15.28
N LYS A 15 -6.72 0.54 -16.50
CA LYS A 15 -6.13 1.83 -16.89
C LYS A 15 -6.55 2.94 -15.94
N ARG A 16 -7.84 3.05 -15.61
CA ARG A 16 -8.33 4.06 -14.67
C ARG A 16 -7.75 3.91 -13.26
N ALA A 17 -7.56 2.68 -12.79
CA ALA A 17 -6.92 2.44 -11.51
C ALA A 17 -5.46 2.91 -11.54
N CYS A 18 -4.71 2.59 -12.61
CA CYS A 18 -3.35 3.09 -12.82
C CYS A 18 -3.30 4.61 -12.89
N ASP A 19 -4.19 5.25 -13.67
CA ASP A 19 -4.25 6.70 -13.79
C ASP A 19 -4.44 7.37 -12.41
N ILE A 20 -5.33 6.83 -11.56
CA ILE A 20 -5.53 7.33 -10.17
C ILE A 20 -4.29 7.13 -9.31
N LEU A 21 -3.67 5.95 -9.35
CA LEU A 21 -2.47 5.67 -8.59
C LEU A 21 -1.29 6.55 -9.07
N GLU A 22 -1.18 6.87 -10.36
CA GLU A 22 -0.14 7.78 -10.85
C GLU A 22 -0.31 9.22 -10.34
N GLU A 23 -1.55 9.68 -10.15
CA GLU A 23 -1.87 11.00 -9.60
C GLU A 23 -1.77 11.05 -8.07
N THR A 24 -2.01 9.92 -7.39
CA THR A 24 -1.89 9.80 -5.95
C THR A 24 -0.41 9.78 -5.56
N SER A 25 0.01 10.54 -4.54
CA SER A 25 1.36 10.45 -3.97
C SER A 25 1.29 9.94 -2.52
N ASP A 26 0.75 10.76 -1.64
CA ASP A 26 0.69 10.58 -0.19
C ASP A 26 -0.75 10.57 0.35
N GLU A 27 -1.73 10.55 -0.55
CA GLU A 27 -3.14 10.57 -0.20
C GLU A 27 -3.68 9.17 0.13
N SER A 28 -4.75 9.13 0.90
CA SER A 28 -5.52 7.92 1.20
C SER A 28 -6.96 8.10 0.69
N GLY A 29 -7.50 7.08 0.02
CA GLY A 29 -8.81 7.24 -0.62
C GLY A 29 -9.50 5.93 -1.02
N GLU A 30 -10.79 6.08 -1.34
CA GLU A 30 -11.62 5.05 -1.95
C GLU A 30 -12.22 5.61 -3.25
N ASP A 31 -11.93 4.98 -4.40
CA ASP A 31 -12.39 5.41 -5.72
C ASP A 31 -13.29 4.38 -6.40
N HIS A 32 -14.51 4.81 -6.75
CA HIS A 32 -15.45 3.99 -7.51
C HIS A 32 -15.13 4.03 -9.00
N LEU A 33 -14.55 2.95 -9.51
CA LEU A 33 -14.14 2.85 -10.91
C LEU A 33 -15.32 2.61 -11.88
N GLY A 34 -16.47 2.21 -11.36
CA GLY A 34 -17.67 1.83 -12.12
C GLY A 34 -17.90 0.31 -12.10
N GLU A 35 -19.08 -0.14 -12.53
CA GLU A 35 -19.43 -1.58 -12.61
C GLU A 35 -19.24 -2.38 -11.31
N GLY A 36 -19.39 -1.70 -10.16
CA GLY A 36 -19.18 -2.30 -8.84
C GLY A 36 -17.71 -2.45 -8.44
N TYR A 37 -16.75 -1.94 -9.21
CA TYR A 37 -15.33 -1.93 -8.84
C TYR A 37 -15.01 -0.76 -7.92
N LEU A 38 -14.19 -1.04 -6.92
CA LEU A 38 -13.71 -0.10 -5.91
C LEU A 38 -12.19 -0.23 -5.80
N LEU A 39 -11.48 0.87 -6.00
CA LEU A 39 -10.07 0.99 -5.68
C LEU A 39 -9.94 1.60 -4.29
N ILE A 40 -9.08 1.04 -3.45
CA ILE A 40 -8.66 1.66 -2.19
C ILE A 40 -7.14 1.81 -2.24
N TYR A 41 -6.65 2.94 -1.75
CA TYR A 41 -5.22 3.22 -1.67
C TYR A 41 -4.88 4.05 -0.44
N GLU A 42 -3.63 3.93 0.00
CA GLU A 42 -3.05 4.68 1.11
C GLU A 42 -1.55 4.89 0.86
N GLY A 43 -1.14 6.15 0.76
CA GLY A 43 0.27 6.53 0.64
C GLY A 43 0.99 6.53 1.99
N TRP A 44 2.21 6.00 2.02
CA TRP A 44 3.04 5.97 3.23
C TRP A 44 3.86 7.26 3.33
N THR A 45 3.67 7.99 4.42
CA THR A 45 4.41 9.22 4.75
C THR A 45 5.40 9.00 5.89
N ALA A 46 6.34 9.93 6.07
CA ALA A 46 7.29 9.89 7.18
C ALA A 46 6.59 9.86 8.54
N VAL A 47 5.42 10.48 8.68
CA VAL A 47 4.66 10.47 9.94
C VAL A 47 4.11 9.08 10.25
N CYS A 48 3.61 8.36 9.24
CA CYS A 48 3.14 6.98 9.37
C CYS A 48 4.28 6.05 9.82
N VAL A 49 5.52 6.38 9.45
CA VAL A 49 6.70 5.57 9.78
C VAL A 49 7.37 6.04 11.08
N ASP A 50 7.34 7.34 11.43
CA ASP A 50 7.98 7.90 12.64
C ASP A 50 7.28 7.47 13.94
N GLU A 51 5.95 7.35 13.96
CA GLU A 51 5.23 6.79 15.12
C GLU A 51 5.68 5.35 15.43
N ILE A 52 6.14 4.63 14.42
CA ILE A 52 6.53 3.22 14.47
C ILE A 52 8.06 3.08 14.57
N TRP A 53 8.81 4.08 14.11
CA TRP A 53 10.25 4.21 14.27
C TRP A 53 10.65 4.32 15.73
N SER A 54 9.79 4.85 16.61
CA SER A 54 10.01 4.80 18.05
C SER A 54 10.24 3.36 18.58
N GLU A 55 9.63 2.35 17.94
CA GLU A 55 9.85 0.94 18.27
C GLU A 55 11.10 0.37 17.60
N THR A 56 11.39 0.78 16.36
CA THR A 56 12.57 0.31 15.60
C THR A 56 13.89 0.93 16.08
N GLU A 57 13.92 2.22 16.45
CA GLU A 57 15.07 2.85 17.14
C GLU A 57 15.37 2.14 18.45
N ALA A 58 14.35 1.70 19.19
CA ALA A 58 14.56 0.94 20.42
C ALA A 58 15.29 -0.39 20.15
N GLU A 59 15.06 -1.04 19.01
CA GLU A 59 15.82 -2.21 18.58
C GLU A 59 17.22 -1.86 18.06
N GLN A 60 17.39 -0.80 17.27
CA GLN A 60 18.70 -0.45 16.71
C GLN A 60 19.67 0.17 17.73
N VAL A 61 19.16 0.97 18.68
CA VAL A 61 19.92 1.43 19.87
C VAL A 61 20.37 0.23 20.72
N ARG A 62 19.56 -0.84 20.81
CA ARG A 62 19.99 -2.10 21.44
C ARG A 62 21.13 -2.80 20.67
N MET A 63 21.24 -2.58 19.35
CA MET A 63 22.23 -3.21 18.49
C MET A 63 23.53 -2.39 18.28
N ARG A 64 23.66 -1.18 18.85
CA ARG A 64 24.87 -0.32 18.78
C ARG A 64 25.32 0.01 17.34
N ILE A 65 24.39 0.33 16.46
CA ILE A 65 24.71 0.87 15.12
C ILE A 65 25.02 2.37 15.28
N ASP A 66 26.07 2.85 14.61
CA ASP A 66 26.49 4.25 14.64
C ASP A 66 25.56 5.07 13.72
N ILE A 67 24.67 5.87 14.32
CA ILE A 67 23.46 6.41 13.67
C ILE A 67 23.67 7.74 12.93
N GLU A 68 24.89 8.29 12.92
CA GLU A 68 25.18 9.66 12.43
C GLU A 68 25.92 9.72 11.06
N GLY A 69 26.18 8.58 10.41
CA GLY A 69 26.82 8.55 9.09
C GLY A 69 25.84 8.53 7.91
N GLU A 70 26.24 9.00 6.72
CA GLU A 70 25.44 8.92 5.46
C GLU A 70 24.96 7.49 5.12
N GLY A 71 25.63 6.46 5.63
CA GLY A 71 25.18 5.06 5.51
C GLY A 71 23.92 4.77 6.33
N ALA A 72 23.80 5.39 7.51
CA ALA A 72 22.66 5.23 8.41
C ALA A 72 21.37 5.85 7.84
N GLU A 73 21.47 6.94 7.08
CA GLU A 73 20.29 7.56 6.44
C GLU A 73 19.71 6.68 5.33
N LYS A 74 20.56 6.05 4.51
CA LYS A 74 20.12 5.11 3.46
C LYS A 74 19.58 3.80 4.02
N GLU A 75 20.21 3.28 5.07
CA GLU A 75 19.71 2.10 5.79
C GLU A 75 18.36 2.41 6.44
N LYS A 76 18.19 3.61 7.00
CA LYS A 76 16.91 4.11 7.53
C LYS A 76 15.84 4.19 6.44
N GLU A 77 16.15 4.82 5.31
CA GLU A 77 15.20 4.93 4.19
C GLU A 77 14.77 3.54 3.67
N THR A 78 15.73 2.60 3.56
CA THR A 78 15.45 1.22 3.15
C THR A 78 14.53 0.51 4.13
N ALA A 79 14.79 0.66 5.44
CA ALA A 79 13.94 0.07 6.48
C ALA A 79 12.50 0.62 6.45
N CYS A 80 12.32 1.91 6.13
CA CYS A 80 10.99 2.50 5.96
C CYS A 80 10.21 1.81 4.82
N TYR A 81 10.85 1.59 3.67
CA TYR A 81 10.21 0.90 2.54
C TYR A 81 9.88 -0.56 2.85
N GLU A 82 10.78 -1.30 3.49
CA GLU A 82 10.54 -2.70 3.87
C GLU A 82 9.40 -2.82 4.89
N TYR A 83 9.33 -1.88 5.84
CA TYR A 83 8.24 -1.81 6.79
C TYR A 83 6.91 -1.50 6.11
N ALA A 84 6.86 -0.44 5.29
CA ALA A 84 5.66 -0.06 4.54
C ALA A 84 5.15 -1.20 3.67
N GLU A 85 6.03 -1.92 2.98
CA GLU A 85 5.67 -3.09 2.18
C GLU A 85 5.05 -4.19 3.05
N LYS A 86 5.67 -4.53 4.18
CA LYS A 86 5.16 -5.58 5.07
C LYS A 86 3.80 -5.23 5.68
N GLU A 87 3.64 -4.01 6.17
CA GLU A 87 2.38 -3.56 6.76
C GLU A 87 1.28 -3.39 5.71
N SER A 88 1.62 -2.99 4.48
CA SER A 88 0.67 -2.93 3.37
C SER A 88 -0.12 -4.23 3.21
N TYR A 89 0.56 -5.38 3.27
CA TYR A 89 -0.09 -6.67 3.16
C TYR A 89 -0.98 -6.98 4.36
N LYS A 90 -0.59 -6.57 5.58
CA LYS A 90 -1.44 -6.71 6.76
C LYS A 90 -2.68 -5.83 6.68
N ILE A 91 -2.55 -4.55 6.31
CA ILE A 91 -3.68 -3.63 6.12
C ILE A 91 -4.68 -4.23 5.13
N ILE A 92 -4.20 -4.75 4.00
CA ILE A 92 -5.05 -5.40 3.01
C ILE A 92 -5.77 -6.62 3.61
N ASP A 93 -5.05 -7.51 4.32
CA ASP A 93 -5.58 -8.78 4.80
C ASP A 93 -6.45 -8.69 6.05
N GLU A 94 -6.06 -7.83 6.98
CA GLU A 94 -6.63 -7.74 8.32
C GLU A 94 -7.65 -6.60 8.44
N GLU A 95 -7.56 -5.56 7.60
CA GLU A 95 -8.47 -4.41 7.68
C GLU A 95 -9.37 -4.31 6.46
N TRP A 96 -8.80 -4.16 5.26
CA TRP A 96 -9.59 -3.84 4.06
C TRP A 96 -10.44 -5.03 3.61
N LYS A 97 -9.86 -6.23 3.53
CA LYS A 97 -10.59 -7.44 3.14
C LYS A 97 -11.79 -7.70 4.07
N PRO A 98 -11.66 -7.76 5.41
CA PRO A 98 -12.79 -7.98 6.29
C PRO A 98 -13.84 -6.86 6.20
N ARG A 99 -13.40 -5.60 6.27
CA ARG A 99 -14.29 -4.42 6.21
C ARG A 99 -15.14 -4.39 4.95
N LEU A 100 -14.55 -4.72 3.81
CA LEU A 100 -15.23 -4.69 2.51
C LEU A 100 -16.03 -5.95 2.22
N LYS A 101 -15.59 -7.09 2.73
CA LYS A 101 -16.38 -8.33 2.67
C LYS A 101 -17.75 -8.14 3.31
N ASP A 102 -17.82 -7.48 4.47
CA ASP A 102 -19.08 -7.16 5.13
C ASP A 102 -19.96 -6.17 4.34
N ARG A 103 -19.34 -5.37 3.46
CA ARG A 103 -20.01 -4.46 2.52
C ARG A 103 -20.39 -5.15 1.19
N GLY A 104 -20.18 -6.47 1.07
CA GLY A 104 -20.49 -7.25 -0.13
C GLY A 104 -19.46 -7.11 -1.24
N TYR A 105 -18.21 -6.78 -0.93
CA TYR A 105 -17.12 -6.70 -1.88
C TYR A 105 -16.16 -7.87 -1.76
N ARG A 106 -15.68 -8.34 -2.90
CA ARG A 106 -14.66 -9.38 -3.03
C ARG A 106 -13.35 -8.78 -3.48
N PHE A 107 -12.27 -9.16 -2.81
CA PHE A 107 -10.91 -8.81 -3.22
C PHE A 107 -10.59 -9.41 -4.60
N ILE A 108 -9.93 -8.61 -5.44
CA ILE A 108 -9.51 -8.99 -6.78
C ILE A 108 -7.99 -9.11 -6.84
N CYS A 109 -7.29 -8.01 -6.56
CA CYS A 109 -5.84 -7.91 -6.47
C CYS A 109 -5.46 -6.68 -5.66
N GLY A 110 -4.19 -6.57 -5.29
CA GLY A 110 -3.66 -5.47 -4.49
C GLY A 110 -2.26 -5.79 -4.02
N GLY A 111 -1.61 -4.79 -3.46
CA GLY A 111 -0.28 -4.93 -2.91
C GLY A 111 0.34 -3.59 -2.60
N TYR A 112 1.66 -3.58 -2.65
CA TYR A 112 2.49 -2.42 -2.41
C TYR A 112 3.24 -2.03 -3.68
N ASP A 113 3.37 -0.74 -3.93
CA ASP A 113 4.29 -0.21 -4.94
C ASP A 113 5.06 1.00 -4.40
N ARG A 114 6.18 1.33 -5.05
CA ARG A 114 7.11 2.37 -4.60
C ARG A 114 6.71 3.79 -5.04
N GLY A 115 5.46 4.03 -5.39
CA GLY A 115 4.97 5.39 -5.63
C GLY A 115 4.71 6.16 -4.34
N GLY A 116 4.84 7.49 -4.36
CA GLY A 116 4.79 8.31 -3.13
C GLY A 116 6.14 8.35 -2.40
N LEU A 117 6.14 8.71 -1.11
CA LEU A 117 7.38 8.91 -0.33
C LEU A 117 8.00 7.58 0.14
N TYR A 118 7.24 6.73 0.83
CA TYR A 118 7.67 5.39 1.27
C TYR A 118 6.89 4.27 0.60
N GLY A 119 6.36 4.54 -0.58
CA GLY A 119 5.46 3.65 -1.29
C GLY A 119 3.99 3.87 -0.92
N ARG A 120 3.14 3.03 -1.48
CA ARG A 120 1.69 3.04 -1.28
C ARG A 120 1.14 1.64 -1.16
N THR A 121 0.13 1.47 -0.34
CA THR A 121 -0.73 0.29 -0.33
C THR A 121 -1.90 0.54 -1.27
N TRP A 122 -2.27 -0.43 -2.09
CA TRP A 122 -3.47 -0.34 -2.91
C TRP A 122 -4.16 -1.69 -3.07
N ALA A 123 -5.47 -1.68 -3.28
CA ALA A 123 -6.25 -2.88 -3.53
C ALA A 123 -7.49 -2.59 -4.35
N LEU A 124 -7.79 -3.51 -5.26
CA LEU A 124 -8.97 -3.51 -6.11
C LEU A 124 -9.97 -4.55 -5.60
N PHE A 125 -11.21 -4.10 -5.47
CA PHE A 125 -12.34 -4.92 -5.05
C PHE A 125 -13.46 -4.85 -6.07
N ARG A 126 -14.29 -5.89 -6.11
CA ARG A 126 -15.51 -5.94 -6.91
C ARG A 126 -16.70 -6.28 -6.03
N LYS A 127 -17.79 -5.54 -6.17
CA LYS A 127 -19.04 -5.85 -5.50
C LYS A 127 -19.61 -7.17 -6.02
N ASP A 128 -19.96 -8.06 -5.11
CA ASP A 128 -20.77 -9.23 -5.42
C ASP A 128 -22.22 -8.74 -5.53
N ASN A 129 -22.78 -8.85 -6.74
CA ASN A 129 -24.18 -8.53 -7.00
C ASN A 129 -25.12 -9.59 -6.41
#